data_AF-A0A3D3YX21-F1
#
_entry.id   AF-A0A3D3YX21-F1
#
_cell.length_a   1.000
_cell.length_b   1.000
_cell.length_c   1.000
_cell.angle_alpha   90.00
_cell.angle_beta   90.00
_cell.angle_gamma   90.00
#
_symmetry.space_group_name_H-M   'P 1'
#
loop_
_entity.id
_entity.type
_entity.pdbx_description
1 polymer ?
#
loop_
_entity_poly.entity_id
_entity_poly.type
_entity_poly.pdbx_seq_one_letter_code
_entity_poly.pdbx_strand_id
1 'polypeptide(L)' 'ASFDGKGRVETVVTASGERIDCDFAVIGMGVQPNVEIANGTPLEVDNGIVVDEFCRTNVEGVFAA' A
#
# COMPACT_ATOMS: atom_id res chain seq x y z
N ALA A 1 -7.65 -7.67 -13.68
CA ALA A 1 -7.41 -6.55 -14.58
C ALA A 1 -5.93 -6.51 -14.95
N SER A 2 -5.57 -6.07 -16.15
CA SER A 2 -4.17 -5.93 -16.60
C SER A 2 -3.96 -4.65 -17.39
N PHE A 3 -2.69 -4.28 -17.59
CA PHE A 3 -2.26 -3.22 -18.49
C PHE A 3 -1.48 -3.85 -19.64
N ASP A 4 -1.90 -3.57 -20.87
CA ASP A 4 -1.21 -4.00 -22.08
C ASP A 4 -0.50 -2.81 -22.74
N GLY A 5 0.64 -3.05 -23.38
CA GLY A 5 1.37 -2.08 -24.19
C GLY A 5 2.87 -2.37 -24.26
N LYS A 6 3.62 -1.62 -25.09
CA LYS A 6 5.07 -1.82 -25.27
C LYS A 6 5.87 -0.66 -24.67
N GLY A 7 6.28 -0.80 -23.41
CA GLY A 7 7.06 0.21 -22.68
C GLY A 7 6.23 1.39 -22.16
N ARG A 8 4.93 1.43 -22.48
CA ARG A 8 3.92 2.36 -21.95
C ARG A 8 2.56 1.66 -21.97
N VAL A 9 1.60 2.19 -21.20
CA VAL A 9 0.21 1.71 -21.25
C VAL A 9 -0.44 2.11 -22.58
N GLU A 10 -1.18 1.18 -23.17
CA GLU A 10 -1.99 1.38 -24.39
C GLU A 10 -3.44 0.90 -24.17
N THR A 11 -3.64 -0.11 -23.32
CA THR A 11 -4.98 -0.66 -23.02
C THR A 11 -5.05 -1.12 -21.56
N VAL A 12 -6.18 -0.87 -20.91
CA VAL A 12 -6.59 -1.55 -19.67
C VAL A 12 -7.52 -2.69 -20.03
N VAL A 13 -7.25 -3.89 -19.52
CA VAL A 13 -8.17 -5.02 -19.58
C VAL A 13 -8.84 -5.15 -18.21
N THR A 14 -10.15 -4.94 -18.15
CA THR A 14 -10.90 -5.02 -16.89
C THR A 14 -11.03 -6.48 -16.43
N ALA A 15 -11.52 -6.70 -15.20
CA ALA A 15 -11.76 -8.07 -14.70
C ALA A 15 -12.83 -8.83 -15.51
N SER A 16 -13.74 -8.13 -16.18
CA SER A 16 -14.73 -8.74 -17.09
C SER A 16 -14.18 -9.02 -18.50
N GLY A 17 -12.92 -8.64 -18.78
CA GLY A 17 -12.29 -8.80 -20.08
C GLY A 17 -12.54 -7.65 -21.05
N GLU A 18 -13.26 -6.60 -20.64
CA GLU A 18 -13.44 -5.38 -21.43
C GLU A 18 -12.07 -4.72 -21.68
N ARG A 19 -11.84 -4.27 -22.91
CA ARG A 19 -10.61 -3.58 -23.32
C ARG A 19 -10.90 -2.10 -23.50
N ILE A 20 -10.18 -1.27 -22.75
CA ILE A 20 -10.33 0.18 -22.76
C ILE A 20 -9.01 0.80 -23.22
N ASP A 21 -9.02 1.43 -24.39
CA ASP A 21 -7.84 2.13 -24.93
C ASP A 21 -7.51 3.35 -24.06
N CYS A 22 -6.25 3.45 -23.63
CA CYS A 22 -5.80 4.57 -22.81
C CYS A 22 -4.28 4.76 -22.91
N ASP A 23 -3.86 6.02 -22.86
CA ASP A 23 -2.47 6.43 -22.88
C ASP A 23 -1.89 6.70 -21.48
N PHE A 24 -2.75 6.70 -20.46
CA PHE A 24 -2.44 6.98 -19.06
C PHE A 24 -3.45 6.30 -18.13
N ALA A 25 -3.01 5.82 -16.97
CA ALA A 25 -3.86 5.19 -15.95
C ALA A 25 -3.47 5.65 -14.54
N VAL A 26 -4.47 5.82 -13.67
CA VAL A 26 -4.29 6.13 -12.24
C VAL A 26 -4.80 4.95 -11.43
N ILE A 27 -3.98 4.46 -10.49
CA ILE A 27 -4.33 3.34 -9.62
C ILE A 27 -4.54 3.87 -8.20
N GLY A 28 -5.74 3.65 -7.66
CA GLY A 28 -6.07 3.92 -6.26
C GLY A 28 -6.64 2.67 -5.60
N MET A 29 -5.78 1.80 -5.08
CA MET A 29 -6.16 0.49 -4.51
C MET A 29 -6.01 0.41 -2.99
N GLY A 30 -5.92 1.56 -2.32
CA GLY A 30 -5.60 1.65 -0.90
C GLY A 30 -4.11 1.90 -0.66
N VAL A 31 -3.72 1.85 0.60
CA VAL A 31 -2.35 2.08 1.07
C VAL A 31 -1.90 0.91 1.93
N GLN A 32 -0.60 0.63 1.92
CA GLN A 32 0.04 -0.30 2.84
C GLN A 32 0.98 0.52 3.74
N PRO A 33 0.82 0.48 5.08
CA PRO A 33 1.75 1.16 5.97
C PRO A 33 3.16 0.56 5.88
N ASN A 34 4.18 1.42 5.81
CA ASN A 34 5.58 1.01 5.81
C ASN A 34 6.00 0.63 7.23
N VAL A 35 5.91 -0.66 7.55
CA VAL A 35 6.20 -1.21 8.89
C VAL A 35 7.49 -2.05 8.90
N GLU A 36 8.27 -2.03 7.82
CA GLU A 36 9.46 -2.86 7.67
C GLU A 36 10.53 -2.54 8.72
N ILE A 37 10.56 -1.31 9.24
CA ILE A 37 11.45 -0.90 10.33
C ILE A 37 11.21 -1.68 11.63
N ALA A 38 9.98 -2.19 11.83
CA ALA A 38 9.61 -2.97 13.00
C ALA A 38 10.04 -4.45 12.89
N ASN A 39 10.49 -4.92 11.71
CA ASN A 39 10.89 -6.31 11.51
C ASN A 39 12.02 -6.71 12.47
N GLY A 40 11.79 -7.76 13.25
CA GLY A 40 12.76 -8.26 14.23
C GLY A 40 12.89 -7.41 15.50
N THR A 41 12.04 -6.39 15.66
CA THR A 41 11.90 -5.60 16.89
C THR A 41 10.72 -6.12 17.71
N PRO A 42 10.60 -5.75 19.00
CA PRO A 42 9.41 -6.06 19.79
C PRO A 42 8.19 -5.18 19.47
N LEU A 43 8.27 -4.26 18.50
CA LEU A 43 7.15 -3.39 18.15
C LEU A 43 5.95 -4.20 17.67
N GLU A 44 4.78 -3.88 18.22
CA GLU A 44 3.52 -4.48 17.81
C GLU A 44 3.02 -3.87 16.50
N VAL A 45 2.60 -4.74 15.57
CA VAL A 45 2.18 -4.36 14.22
C VAL A 45 0.88 -5.08 13.88
N ASP A 46 -0.15 -4.31 13.51
CA ASP A 46 -1.41 -4.79 12.96
C ASP A 46 -1.93 -3.77 11.95
N ASN A 47 -1.65 -4.00 10.65
CA ASN A 47 -1.94 -3.06 9.57
C ASN A 47 -1.49 -1.61 9.87
N GLY A 48 -0.29 -1.47 10.43
CA GLY A 48 0.25 -0.23 11.00
C GLY A 48 1.00 -0.52 12.30
N ILE A 49 1.77 0.45 12.80
CA ILE A 49 2.34 0.35 14.16
C ILE A 49 1.23 0.58 15.17
N VAL A 50 1.03 -0.35 16.09
CA VAL A 50 -0.03 -0.23 17.11
C VAL A 50 0.40 0.83 18.14
N VAL A 51 -0.53 1.74 18.45
CA VAL A 51 -0.30 2.83 19.42
C VAL A 51 -1.52 3.07 20.31
N ASP A 52 -1.26 3.67 21.47
CA ASP A 52 -2.30 4.21 22.35
C ASP A 52 -2.83 5.59 21.88
N GLU A 53 -3.75 6.20 22.64
CA GLU A 53 -4.34 7.51 22.31
C GLU A 53 -3.34 8.68 22.37
N PHE A 54 -2.11 8.45 22.83
CA PHE A 54 -1.01 9.41 22.90
C PHE A 54 0.11 9.09 21.89
N CYS A 55 -0.17 8.24 20.89
CA CYS A 55 0.75 7.79 19.85
C CYS A 55 1.96 6.98 20.36
N ARG A 56 1.88 6.43 21.58
CA ARG A 56 2.95 5.60 22.16
C ARG A 56 2.80 4.17 21.69
N THR A 57 3.92 3.55 21.31
CA THR A 57 3.95 2.12 20.98
C THR A 57 4.02 1.28 22.26
N ASN A 58 4.05 -0.05 22.11
CA ASN A 58 4.33 -0.98 23.21
C ASN A 58 5.79 -0.94 23.71
N VAL A 59 6.68 -0.18 23.05
CA VAL A 59 8.08 0.01 23.45
C VAL A 59 8.27 1.40 24.05
N GLU A 60 8.78 1.47 25.28
CA GLU A 60 8.99 2.73 26.00
C GLU A 60 9.90 3.68 25.22
N GLY A 61 9.47 4.95 25.08
CA GLY A 61 10.21 5.98 24.36
C GLY A 61 10.08 5.93 22.83
N VAL A 62 9.35 4.96 22.28
CA VAL A 62 9.09 4.83 20.84
C VAL A 62 7.64 5.20 20.51
N PHE A 63 7.47 6.03 19.49
CA PHE A 63 6.20 6.61 19.05
C PHE A 63 6.04 6.45 17.53
N ALA A 64 4.79 6.48 17.03
CA ALA A 64 4.47 6.47 15.61
C ALA A 64 3.28 7.40 15.32
N ALA A 65 3.27 8.06 14.15
CA ALA A 65 2.23 9.01 13.72
C ALA A 65 2.14 9.11 12.18
#